data_AF-G9L145-F1
#
_entry.id   AF-G9L145-F1
#
_cell.length_a   1.000
_cell.length_b   1.000
_cell.length_c   1.000
_cell.angle_alpha   90.00
_cell.angle_beta   90.00
_cell.angle_gamma   90.00
#
_symmetry.space_group_name_H-M   'P 1'
#
loop_
_entity.id
_entity.type
_entity.pdbx_description
1 polymer ?
#
loop_
_entity_poly.entity_id
_entity_poly.type
_entity_poly.pdbx_seq_one_letter_code
_entity_poly.pdbx_strand_id
1 'polypeptide(L)'
;TTEPLIVFQCKFTLGNICFHGTRGAKRTQSRQEVSQEMTQGYQHIWTLPVAPFFDSTYHFRVAAPDLADCSTDPYFAGIFFTDYFFYFYRHCV
;
A
#
# COMPACT_ATOMS: atom_id res chain seq x y z
N THR A 1 -21.01 5.01 -19.80
CA THR A 1 -20.47 5.29 -18.46
C THR A 1 -19.37 4.28 -18.18
N THR A 2 -18.24 4.69 -17.61
CA THR A 2 -17.18 3.75 -17.20
C THR A 2 -17.68 2.85 -16.07
N GLU A 3 -17.18 1.63 -15.97
CA GLU A 3 -17.55 0.71 -14.89
C GLU A 3 -16.86 1.12 -13.57
N PRO A 4 -17.50 0.92 -12.40
CA PRO A 4 -16.85 1.17 -11.11
C PRO A 4 -15.75 0.14 -10.88
N LEU A 5 -14.57 0.61 -10.48
CA LEU A 5 -13.40 -0.25 -10.24
C LEU A 5 -13.27 -0.59 -8.76
N ILE A 6 -12.55 -1.66 -8.47
CA ILE A 6 -12.10 -2.01 -7.12
C ILE A 6 -10.61 -1.71 -7.03
N VAL A 7 -10.21 -1.03 -5.96
CA VAL A 7 -8.81 -0.78 -5.62
C VAL A 7 -8.49 -1.55 -4.35
N PHE A 8 -7.53 -2.46 -4.43
CA PHE A 8 -7.04 -3.26 -3.31
C PHE A 8 -5.70 -2.72 -2.82
N GLN A 9 -5.46 -2.69 -1.50
CA GLN A 9 -4.15 -2.44 -0.92
C GLN A 9 -3.46 -3.77 -0.63
N CYS A 10 -2.77 -4.36 -1.61
CA CYS A 10 -2.25 -5.73 -1.52
C CYS A 10 -1.09 -5.90 -0.54
N LYS A 11 -0.23 -4.89 -0.43
CA LYS A 11 0.94 -4.97 0.42
C LYS A 11 1.34 -3.58 0.89
N PHE A 12 1.82 -3.49 2.12
CA PHE A 12 2.52 -2.31 2.57
C PHE A 12 3.72 -2.68 3.44
N THR A 13 4.70 -1.79 3.46
CA THR A 13 5.85 -1.88 4.35
C THR A 13 6.01 -0.56 5.06
N LEU A 14 6.02 -0.60 6.39
CA LEU A 14 6.40 0.55 7.21
C LEU A 14 7.82 0.31 7.67
N GLY A 15 8.73 1.19 7.28
CA GLY A 15 10.13 1.10 7.60
C GLY A 15 10.45 1.60 9.00
N ASN A 16 11.65 2.16 9.18
CA ASN A 16 12.08 2.60 10.51
C ASN A 16 11.51 3.98 10.86
N ILE A 17 11.20 4.23 12.13
CA ILE A 17 10.67 5.51 12.60
C ILE A 17 11.80 6.56 12.71
N CYS A 18 11.56 7.79 12.25
CA CYS A 18 12.55 8.89 12.31
C CYS A 18 12.83 9.42 13.72
N PHE A 19 11.93 9.20 14.70
CA PHE A 19 12.04 9.75 16.05
C PHE A 19 12.48 8.71 17.08
N HIS A 20 13.72 8.81 17.56
CA HIS A 20 14.21 8.13 18.78
C HIS A 20 14.07 9.08 19.99
N GLY A 21 12.84 9.47 20.31
CA GLY A 21 12.55 10.21 21.55
C GLY A 21 12.62 9.25 22.74
N THR A 22 13.76 9.23 23.43
CA THR A 22 14.10 8.50 24.66
C THR A 22 14.51 7.02 24.53
N ARG A 23 15.60 6.75 25.25
CA ARG A 23 16.39 5.53 25.45
C ARG A 23 15.55 4.32 25.94
N GLY A 24 14.61 3.84 25.14
CA GLY A 24 13.75 2.71 25.52
C GLY A 24 12.73 2.23 24.48
N ALA A 25 12.48 2.98 23.40
CA ALA A 25 11.60 2.50 22.34
C ALA A 25 12.32 1.42 21.52
N LYS A 26 11.90 0.16 21.71
CA LYS A 26 12.30 -0.99 20.90
C LYS A 26 12.35 -0.58 19.43
N ARG A 27 13.47 -0.85 18.76
CA ARG A 27 13.63 -0.77 17.31
C ARG A 27 12.40 -1.43 16.68
N THR A 28 11.43 -0.62 16.25
CA THR A 28 10.21 -1.16 15.66
C THR A 28 10.67 -1.66 14.30
N GLN A 29 10.88 -2.97 14.20
CA GLN A 29 11.36 -3.60 12.98
C GLN A 29 10.40 -3.26 11.85
N SER A 30 10.94 -3.12 10.64
CA SER A 30 10.16 -2.91 9.43
C SER A 30 8.96 -3.87 9.41
N ARG A 31 7.75 -3.32 9.46
CA ARG A 31 6.52 -4.10 9.47
C ARG A 31 6.02 -4.21 8.05
N GLN A 32 6.23 -5.37 7.44
CA GLN A 32 5.67 -5.71 6.14
C GLN A 32 4.38 -6.48 6.37
N GLU A 33 3.26 -5.99 5.86
CA GLU A 33 1.97 -6.68 5.97
C GLU A 33 1.32 -6.84 4.60
N VAL A 34 0.66 -7.99 4.44
CA VAL A 34 -0.32 -8.19 3.38
C VAL A 34 -1.62 -7.60 3.90
N SER A 35 -2.11 -6.57 3.23
CA SER A 35 -3.45 -6.03 3.47
C SER A 35 -4.37 -6.56 2.38
N GLN A 36 -5.64 -6.73 2.70
CA GLN A 36 -6.70 -7.02 1.74
C GLN A 36 -7.82 -5.99 1.88
N GLU A 37 -7.50 -4.80 2.41
CA GLU A 37 -8.41 -3.67 2.37
C GLU A 37 -8.70 -3.31 0.92
N MET A 38 -9.95 -2.92 0.66
CA MET A 38 -10.38 -2.51 -0.66
C MET A 38 -11.40 -1.37 -0.61
N THR A 39 -11.48 -0.62 -1.71
CA THR A 39 -12.52 0.38 -1.95
C THR A 39 -13.12 0.15 -3.34
N GLN A 40 -14.43 0.38 -3.48
CA GLN A 40 -15.15 0.22 -4.75
C GLN A 40 -15.82 1.54 -5.15
N GLY A 41 -15.75 1.88 -6.44
CA GLY A 41 -16.43 3.04 -6.99
C GLY A 41 -15.63 3.73 -8.09
N TYR A 42 -15.80 5.05 -8.19
CA TYR A 42 -15.09 5.90 -9.15
C TYR A 42 -14.02 6.78 -8.49
N GLN A 43 -14.08 6.92 -7.16
CA GLN A 43 -13.14 7.70 -6.36
C GLN A 43 -12.67 6.86 -5.18
N HIS A 44 -11.36 6.82 -4.96
CA HIS A 44 -10.72 5.99 -3.95
C HIS A 44 -9.87 6.88 -3.05
N ILE A 45 -10.11 6.85 -1.74
CA ILE A 45 -9.41 7.66 -0.74
C ILE A 45 -8.78 6.72 0.29
N TRP A 46 -7.48 6.87 0.51
CA TRP A 46 -6.69 6.01 1.41
C TRP A 46 -5.93 6.84 2.43
N THR A 47 -6.03 6.47 3.71
CA THR A 47 -5.23 7.08 4.78
C THR A 47 -3.95 6.27 4.98
N LEU A 48 -2.82 6.78 4.47
CA LEU A 48 -1.54 6.08 4.51
C LEU A 48 -0.63 6.62 5.62
N PRO A 49 -0.27 5.82 6.64
CA PRO A 49 0.65 6.24 7.70
C PRO A 49 2.10 6.33 7.19
N VAL A 50 2.48 7.50 6.69
CA VAL A 50 3.84 7.77 6.17
C VAL A 50 4.68 8.67 7.08
N ALA A 51 4.03 9.57 7.83
CA ALA A 51 4.71 10.65 8.53
C ALA A 51 5.80 10.21 9.52
N PRO A 52 5.62 9.18 10.37
CA PRO A 52 6.64 8.85 11.37
C PRO A 52 7.82 8.06 10.78
N PHE A 53 7.71 7.51 9.57
CA PHE A 53 8.69 6.57 9.01
C PHE A 53 9.70 7.24 8.06
N PHE A 54 10.91 6.70 8.03
CA PHE A 54 11.97 7.05 7.07
C PHE A 54 11.61 6.57 5.66
N ASP A 55 11.07 5.37 5.58
CA ASP A 55 10.63 4.72 4.36
C ASP A 55 9.28 4.04 4.59
N SER A 56 8.35 4.23 3.66
CA SER A 56 7.10 3.48 3.61
C SER A 56 6.77 3.13 2.18
N THR A 57 6.28 1.91 1.94
CA THR A 57 5.87 1.45 0.61
C THR A 57 4.45 0.91 0.65
N TYR A 58 3.70 1.19 -0.41
CA TYR A 58 2.32 0.71 -0.59
C TYR A 58 2.15 0.19 -2.00
N HIS A 59 1.57 -1.00 -2.12
CA HIS A 59 1.20 -1.64 -3.38
C HIS A 59 -0.32 -1.70 -3.44
N PHE A 60 -0.87 -1.02 -4.45
CA PHE A 60 -2.27 -1.08 -4.80
C PHE A 60 -2.47 -1.84 -6.10
N ARG A 61 -3.59 -2.54 -6.20
CA ARG A 61 -4.05 -3.18 -7.43
C ARG A 61 -5.42 -2.63 -7.79
N VAL A 62 -5.59 -2.21 -9.04
CA VAL A 62 -6.87 -1.74 -9.57
C VAL A 62 -7.39 -2.77 -10.56
N ALA A 63 -8.62 -3.24 -10.35
CA ALA A 63 -9.27 -4.22 -11.22
C ALA A 63 -10.76 -3.93 -11.36
N ALA A 64 -11.38 -4.43 -12.42
CA ALA A 64 -12.83 -4.53 -12.48
C ALA A 64 -13.32 -5.55 -11.43
N PRO A 65 -14.57 -5.45 -10.95
CA PRO A 65 -15.16 -6.43 -10.06
C PRO A 65 -15.01 -7.86 -10.61
N ASP A 66 -14.69 -8.80 -9.72
CA ASP A 66 -14.53 -10.23 -10.01
C ASP A 66 -13.42 -10.62 -11.01
N LEU A 67 -12.67 -9.66 -11.53
CA LEU A 67 -11.66 -9.93 -12.57
C LEU A 67 -10.28 -10.27 -11.99
N ALA A 68 -9.89 -9.61 -10.90
CA ALA A 68 -8.63 -9.85 -10.21
C ALA A 68 -8.63 -9.30 -8.79
N ASP A 69 -7.75 -9.86 -7.97
CA ASP A 69 -7.46 -9.47 -6.59
C ASP A 69 -5.95 -9.49 -6.33
N CYS A 70 -5.53 -9.33 -5.07
CA CYS A 70 -4.12 -9.36 -4.68
C CYS A 70 -3.42 -10.72 -4.82
N SER A 71 -4.18 -11.81 -4.94
CA SER A 71 -3.65 -13.16 -5.12
C SER A 71 -3.49 -13.55 -6.59
N THR A 72 -4.11 -12.79 -7.49
CA THR A 72 -4.08 -13.04 -8.93
C THR A 72 -2.65 -12.96 -9.47
N ASP A 73 -2.30 -13.91 -10.32
CA ASP A 73 -0.96 -14.08 -10.89
C ASP A 73 -0.49 -12.78 -11.60
N PRO A 74 0.72 -12.26 -11.27
CA PRO A 74 1.32 -11.10 -11.93
C PRO A 74 1.39 -11.20 -13.46
N TYR A 75 1.37 -12.39 -14.03
CA TYR A 75 1.29 -12.62 -15.48
C TYR A 75 0.12 -11.89 -16.14
N PHE A 76 -1.01 -11.73 -15.44
CA PHE A 76 -2.19 -11.04 -15.96
C PHE A 76 -2.17 -9.51 -15.78
N ALA A 77 -1.05 -8.94 -15.34
CA ALA A 77 -0.88 -7.50 -15.24
C ALA A 77 -1.05 -6.83 -16.62
N GLY A 78 -1.83 -5.75 -16.67
CA GLY A 78 -2.21 -5.08 -17.92
C GLY A 78 -3.33 -5.76 -18.70
N ILE A 79 -3.75 -6.97 -18.29
CA ILE A 79 -4.90 -7.69 -18.89
C ILE A 79 -6.12 -7.56 -17.96
N PHE A 80 -5.97 -7.97 -16.70
CA PHE A 80 -7.06 -8.00 -15.72
C PHE A 80 -6.98 -6.92 -14.66
N PHE A 81 -5.77 -6.42 -14.40
CA PHE A 81 -5.54 -5.41 -13.39
C PHE A 81 -4.35 -4.54 -13.74
N THR A 82 -4.24 -3.41 -13.04
CA THR A 82 -3.07 -2.54 -13.06
C THR A 82 -2.55 -2.36 -11.64
N ASP A 83 -1.26 -2.56 -11.45
CA ASP A 83 -0.60 -2.34 -10.17
C ASP A 83 -0.03 -0.91 -10.08
N TYR A 84 -0.15 -0.31 -8.90
CA TYR A 84 0.43 0.98 -8.54
C TYR A 84 1.29 0.82 -7.29
N PHE A 85 2.52 1.32 -7.35
CA PHE A 85 3.45 1.28 -6.23
C PHE A 85 3.79 2.70 -5.80
N PHE A 86 3.56 2.99 -4.53
CA PHE A 86 3.88 4.27 -3.92
C PHE A 86 5.02 4.09 -2.94
N TYR A 87 6.08 4.88 -3.12
CA TYR A 87 7.26 4.88 -2.26
C TYR A 87 7.37 6.25 -1.61
N PHE A 88 7.35 6.27 -0.29
CA PHE A 88 7.53 7.48 0.51
C PHE A 88 8.87 7.39 1.21
N TYR A 89 9.75 8.34 0.91
CA TYR A 89 11.05 8.48 1.57
C TYR A 89 11.11 9.82 2.28
N ARG A 90 11.69 9.81 3.48
CA ARG A 90 11.83 10.99 4.32
C ARG A 90 13.24 11.02 4.90
N HIS A 91 13.89 12.17 4.80
CA HIS A 91 15.13 12.41 5.51
C HIS A 91 14.83 12.70 7.00
N CYS A 92 15.32 11.85 7.91
CA CYS A 92 15.29 12.11 9.34
C CYS A 92 16.48 13.02 9.72
N VAL A 93 16.26 14.04 10.54
CA VAL A 93 17.31 14.93 11.08
C VAL A 93 17.23 14.91 12.59
#